data_AF-A0A933EAB7-F1
#
_entry.id   AF-A0A933EAB7-F1
#
_cell.length_a   1.000
_cell.length_b   1.000
_cell.length_c   1.000
_cell.angle_alpha   90.00
_cell.angle_beta   90.00
_cell.angle_gamma   90.00
#
_symmetry.space_group_name_H-M   'P 1'
#
loop_
_entity.id
_entity.type
_entity.pdbx_description
1 polymer ?
#
loop_
_entity_poly.entity_id
_entity_poly.type
_entity_poly.pdbx_seq_one_letter_code
_entity_poly.pdbx_strand_id
1 'polypeptide(L)'
;MIGAGTESAGVDLGELRRHPTIRFLVVCLVISFLYVGYGYVTSSSRMTPRLRERLAQNPVTVNVLVTSKFLPEEFHIRIYQQVGNMRGVEGGTAKLYTVSPANVRFLARHYWILRLDLAPGDNP
;
A
#
# COMPACT_ATOMS: atom_id res chain seq x y z
N MET A 1 -39.72 -37.07 26.84
CA MET A 1 -39.86 -37.16 25.36
C MET A 1 -39.73 -35.74 24.82
N ILE A 2 -38.54 -35.32 24.37
CA ILE A 2 -38.02 -35.33 22.97
C ILE A 2 -38.91 -34.44 22.07
N GLY A 3 -38.41 -33.43 21.34
CA GLY A 3 -37.03 -33.20 20.90
C GLY A 3 -36.70 -31.74 20.64
N ALA A 4 -35.39 -31.46 20.74
CA ALA A 4 -34.76 -30.23 20.34
C ALA A 4 -34.65 -30.20 18.81
N GLY A 5 -35.37 -29.28 18.17
CA GLY A 5 -35.16 -28.95 16.76
C GLY A 5 -33.90 -28.09 16.62
N THR A 6 -32.74 -28.73 16.46
CA THR A 6 -31.54 -28.03 15.99
C THR A 6 -31.64 -27.86 14.48
N GLU A 7 -32.22 -26.76 14.03
CA GLU A 7 -32.04 -26.30 12.66
C GLU A 7 -30.56 -25.95 12.48
N SER A 8 -29.79 -26.90 11.95
CA SER A 8 -28.46 -26.61 11.42
C SER A 8 -28.66 -25.65 10.25
N ALA A 9 -28.28 -24.38 10.44
CA ALA A 9 -28.09 -23.41 9.37
C ALA A 9 -26.93 -23.88 8.47
N GLY A 10 -27.18 -24.93 7.70
CA GLY A 10 -26.28 -25.41 6.67
C GLY A 10 -26.30 -24.39 5.55
N VAL A 11 -25.21 -23.65 5.39
CA VAL A 11 -25.02 -22.83 4.20
C VAL A 11 -25.02 -23.77 3.00
N ASP A 12 -26.11 -23.80 2.23
CA ASP A 12 -26.17 -24.56 0.98
C ASP A 12 -25.21 -23.92 -0.04
N LEU A 13 -24.01 -24.51 -0.14
CA LEU A 13 -22.94 -24.08 -1.02
C LEU A 13 -23.36 -24.12 -2.51
N GLY A 14 -24.39 -24.91 -2.86
CA GLY A 14 -24.95 -25.01 -4.21
C GLY A 14 -25.85 -23.83 -4.57
N GLU A 15 -26.65 -23.35 -3.64
CA GLU A 15 -27.52 -22.18 -3.79
C GLU A 15 -26.70 -20.87 -3.78
N LEU A 16 -25.69 -20.81 -2.92
CA LEU A 16 -24.74 -19.70 -2.82
C LEU A 16 -24.04 -19.40 -4.16
N ARG A 17 -23.75 -20.45 -4.94
CA ARG A 17 -23.05 -20.36 -6.24
C ARG A 17 -23.93 -19.81 -7.37
N ARG A 18 -25.25 -19.98 -7.30
CA ARG A 18 -26.20 -19.51 -8.33
C ARG A 18 -26.62 -18.06 -8.14
N HIS A 19 -26.47 -17.51 -6.94
CA HIS A 19 -26.90 -16.15 -6.65
C HIS A 19 -25.98 -15.12 -7.34
N PRO A 20 -26.51 -14.26 -8.24
CA PRO A 20 -25.69 -13.30 -8.99
C PRO A 20 -24.93 -12.34 -8.07
N THR A 21 -25.53 -11.96 -6.94
CA THR A 21 -24.87 -11.13 -5.92
C THR A 21 -23.61 -11.76 -5.36
N ILE A 22 -23.60 -13.06 -5.08
CA ILE A 22 -22.44 -13.73 -4.46
C ILE A 22 -21.32 -13.87 -5.48
N ARG A 23 -21.66 -14.21 -6.72
CA ARG A 23 -20.69 -14.19 -7.82
C ARG A 23 -20.09 -12.79 -8.01
N PHE A 24 -20.91 -11.75 -7.98
CA PHE A 24 -20.44 -10.36 -8.04
C PHE A 24 -19.48 -10.03 -6.89
N LEU A 25 -19.85 -10.37 -5.64
CA LEU A 25 -18.99 -10.15 -4.48
C LEU A 25 -17.68 -10.93 -4.56
N VAL A 26 -17.70 -12.18 -5.02
CA VAL A 26 -16.49 -12.99 -5.24
C VAL A 26 -15.60 -12.35 -6.31
N VAL A 27 -16.17 -11.90 -7.43
CA VAL A 27 -15.41 -11.20 -8.48
C VAL A 27 -14.79 -9.91 -7.94
N CYS A 28 -15.56 -9.09 -7.23
CA CYS A 28 -15.04 -7.88 -6.58
C CYS A 28 -13.90 -8.21 -5.62
N LEU A 29 -14.07 -9.24 -4.78
CA LEU A 29 -13.05 -9.70 -3.85
C LEU A 29 -11.77 -10.15 -4.57
N VAL A 30 -11.90 -10.94 -5.64
CA VAL A 30 -10.76 -11.36 -6.47
C VAL A 30 -10.04 -10.15 -7.08
N ILE A 31 -10.78 -9.19 -7.64
CA ILE A 31 -10.20 -7.95 -8.20
C ILE A 31 -9.47 -7.16 -7.11
N SER A 32 -10.05 -7.01 -5.92
CA SER A 32 -9.40 -6.34 -4.79
C SER A 32 -8.12 -7.05 -4.37
N PHE A 33 -8.13 -8.39 -4.28
CA PHE A 33 -6.93 -9.18 -3.98
C PHE A 33 -5.84 -9.02 -5.04
N LEU A 34 -6.20 -9.03 -6.32
CA LEU A 34 -5.26 -8.79 -7.41
C LEU A 34 -4.65 -7.38 -7.33
N TYR A 35 -5.47 -6.36 -7.05
CA TYR A 35 -5.00 -4.98 -6.90
C TYR A 35 -4.02 -4.82 -5.73
N VAL A 36 -4.37 -5.36 -4.57
CA VAL A 36 -3.50 -5.34 -3.38
C VAL A 36 -2.22 -6.11 -3.67
N GLY A 37 -2.32 -7.33 -4.22
CA GLY A 37 -1.17 -8.17 -4.57
C GLY A 37 -0.20 -7.49 -5.53
N TYR A 38 -0.72 -6.83 -6.57
CA TYR A 38 0.09 -6.04 -7.51
C TYR A 38 0.91 -4.95 -6.81
N GLY A 39 0.31 -4.24 -5.84
CA GLY A 39 0.99 -3.23 -5.04
C GLY A 39 2.17 -3.80 -4.25
N TYR A 40 2.02 -4.98 -3.66
CA TYR A 40 3.09 -5.65 -2.92
C TYR A 40 4.24 -6.07 -3.83
N VAL A 41 3.93 -6.71 -4.97
CA VAL A 41 4.94 -7.18 -5.94
C VAL A 41 5.75 -6.01 -6.50
N THR A 42 5.09 -4.91 -6.85
CA THR A 42 5.74 -3.75 -7.49
C THR A 42 6.37 -2.76 -6.53
N SER A 43 6.14 -2.90 -5.22
CA SER A 43 6.70 -1.96 -4.23
C SER A 43 8.22 -1.99 -4.18
N SER A 44 8.83 -3.18 -4.27
CA SER A 44 10.28 -3.33 -4.16
C SER A 44 11.03 -2.70 -5.33
N SER A 45 10.47 -2.81 -6.54
CA SER A 45 11.07 -2.25 -7.75
C SER A 45 11.06 -0.72 -7.79
N ARG A 46 10.20 -0.07 -6.99
CA ARG A 46 10.15 1.39 -6.87
C ARG A 46 11.20 1.96 -5.91
N MET A 47 11.84 1.13 -5.08
CA MET A 47 12.86 1.57 -4.11
C MET A 47 14.27 1.40 -4.69
N THR A 48 15.11 2.43 -4.59
CA THR A 48 16.51 2.34 -5.02
C THR A 48 17.32 1.36 -4.17
N PRO A 49 18.44 0.80 -4.69
CA PRO A 49 19.32 -0.06 -3.92
C PRO A 49 19.78 0.55 -2.59
N ARG A 50 20.25 1.81 -2.61
CA ARG A 50 20.69 2.52 -1.40
C ARG A 50 19.58 2.65 -0.34
N LEU A 51 18.34 2.93 -0.77
CA LEU A 51 17.21 2.99 0.16
C LEU A 51 16.92 1.63 0.77
N ARG A 52 16.94 0.55 -0.04
CA ARG A 52 16.73 -0.81 0.45
C ARG A 52 17.82 -1.23 1.45
N GLU A 53 19.08 -0.92 1.17
CA GLU A 53 20.21 -1.17 2.07
C GLU A 53 20.05 -0.42 3.39
N ARG A 54 19.72 0.88 3.35
CA ARG A 54 19.46 1.67 4.54
C ARG A 54 18.30 1.12 5.36
N LEU A 55 17.21 0.68 4.73
CA LEU A 55 16.08 0.05 5.41
C LEU A 55 16.43 -1.31 6.02
N ALA A 56 17.37 -2.06 5.43
CA ALA A 56 17.84 -3.35 5.97
C ALA A 56 18.62 -3.19 7.29
N GLN A 57 19.19 -2.00 7.54
CA GLN A 57 19.83 -1.65 8.81
C GLN A 57 18.82 -1.34 9.94
N ASN A 58 17.52 -1.47 9.69
CA ASN A 58 16.44 -1.18 10.64
C ASN A 58 16.49 0.22 11.31
N PRO A 59 16.54 1.32 10.52
CA PRO A 59 16.39 2.66 11.07
C PRO A 59 15.05 2.86 11.77
N VAL A 60 15.05 3.72 12.78
CA VAL A 60 13.80 4.28 13.35
C VAL A 60 13.08 5.12 12.29
N THR A 61 13.81 6.00 11.61
CA THR A 61 13.29 6.83 10.51
C THR A 61 14.33 7.05 9.43
N VAL A 62 13.86 7.37 8.22
CA VAL A 62 14.66 7.80 7.08
C VAL A 62 14.04 9.02 6.41
N ASN A 63 14.87 9.81 5.75
CA ASN A 63 14.52 10.94 4.91
C ASN A 63 14.55 10.46 3.46
N VAL A 64 13.47 10.70 2.73
CA VAL A 64 13.25 10.13 1.39
C VAL A 64 12.84 11.18 0.38
N LEU A 65 13.22 10.91 -0.87
CA LEU A 65 12.73 11.57 -2.06
C LEU A 65 11.64 10.70 -2.67
N VAL A 66 10.46 11.28 -2.86
CA VAL A 66 9.28 10.60 -3.39
C VAL A 66 8.95 11.19 -4.75
N THR A 67 9.39 10.50 -5.80
CA THR A 67 9.12 10.90 -7.18
C THR A 67 7.81 10.26 -7.65
N SER A 68 6.87 11.11 -8.05
CA SER A 68 5.58 10.73 -8.59
C SER A 68 5.62 10.70 -10.11
N LYS A 69 4.76 9.88 -10.75
CA LYS A 69 4.63 9.82 -12.22
C LYS A 69 4.11 11.09 -12.86
N PHE A 70 3.48 11.95 -12.07
CA PHE A 70 2.84 13.20 -12.45
C PHE A 70 3.02 14.22 -11.33
N LEU A 71 2.67 15.49 -11.59
CA LEU A 71 2.77 16.54 -10.58
C LEU A 71 1.88 16.21 -9.36
N PRO A 72 2.40 16.27 -8.12
CA PRO A 72 1.61 15.95 -6.94
C PRO A 72 0.46 16.93 -6.76
N GLU A 73 -0.77 16.44 -6.88
CA GLU A 73 -1.98 17.18 -6.48
C GLU A 73 -2.20 17.15 -4.95
N GLU A 74 -3.11 17.99 -4.44
CA GLU A 74 -3.48 18.11 -3.02
C GLU A 74 -3.69 16.76 -2.29
N PHE A 75 -4.33 15.81 -2.96
CA PHE A 75 -4.53 14.47 -2.41
C PHE A 75 -3.20 13.76 -2.09
N HIS A 76 -2.23 13.82 -2.99
CA HIS A 76 -0.91 13.20 -2.83
C HIS A 76 -0.14 13.89 -1.71
N ILE A 77 -0.19 15.23 -1.69
CA ILE A 77 0.45 16.06 -0.68
C ILE A 77 -0.08 15.70 0.71
N ARG A 78 -1.39 15.54 0.86
CA ARG A 78 -2.01 15.13 2.13
C ARG A 78 -1.52 13.78 2.61
N ILE A 79 -1.42 12.79 1.71
CA ILE A 79 -0.86 11.47 2.06
C ILE A 79 0.59 11.61 2.53
N TYR A 80 1.40 12.42 1.83
CA TYR A 80 2.79 12.66 2.18
C TYR A 80 2.93 13.29 3.58
N GLN A 81 2.11 14.29 3.88
CA GLN A 81 2.08 14.95 5.20
C GLN A 81 1.63 14.04 6.34
N GLN A 82 0.81 13.02 6.07
CA GLN A 82 0.38 12.05 7.10
C GLN A 82 1.49 11.06 7.49
N VAL A 83 2.40 10.75 6.56
CA VAL A 83 3.39 9.68 6.75
C VAL A 83 4.80 10.17 7.05
N GLY A 84 5.04 11.49 6.95
CA GLY A 84 6.31 12.13 7.23
C GLY A 84 6.24 13.65 7.19
N ASN A 85 7.37 14.29 7.50
CA ASN A 85 7.51 15.74 7.50
C ASN A 85 7.90 16.23 6.11
N MET A 86 6.94 16.80 5.39
CA MET A 86 7.15 17.31 4.05
C MET A 86 7.94 18.63 4.08
N ARG A 87 9.06 18.70 3.36
CA ARG A 87 9.94 19.88 3.29
C ARG A 87 9.83 20.67 1.99
N GLY A 88 9.08 20.15 1.03
CA GLY A 88 8.82 20.80 -0.25
C GLY A 88 8.64 19.82 -1.38
N VAL A 89 8.25 20.35 -2.54
CA VAL A 89 8.18 19.63 -3.82
C VAL A 89 9.04 20.36 -4.81
N GLU A 90 9.83 19.61 -5.57
CA GLU A 90 10.61 20.13 -6.68
C GLU A 90 10.25 19.33 -7.93
N GLY A 91 9.53 19.97 -8.86
CA GLY A 91 8.92 19.31 -10.01
C GLY A 91 7.94 18.21 -9.58
N GLY A 92 8.27 16.95 -9.88
CA GLY A 92 7.48 15.76 -9.50
C GLY A 92 7.97 15.04 -8.24
N THR A 93 8.95 15.60 -7.51
CA THR A 93 9.59 14.93 -6.38
C THR A 93 9.34 15.66 -5.07
N ALA A 94 8.66 14.98 -4.13
CA ALA A 94 8.44 15.48 -2.77
C ALA A 94 9.59 15.05 -1.86
N LYS A 95 10.07 15.97 -1.01
CA LYS A 95 11.08 15.70 0.02
C LYS A 95 10.38 15.46 1.35
N LEU A 96 10.53 14.25 1.89
CA LEU A 96 9.88 13.80 3.11
C LEU A 96 10.92 13.39 4.15
N TYR A 97 10.74 13.89 5.37
CA TYR A 97 11.66 13.67 6.47
C TYR A 97 11.00 12.82 7.56
N THR A 98 11.84 12.17 8.37
CA THR A 98 11.42 11.37 9.54
C THR A 98 10.36 10.33 9.20
N VAL A 99 10.52 9.62 8.08
CA VAL A 99 9.58 8.61 7.59
C VAL A 99 9.95 7.25 8.17
N SER A 100 9.00 6.53 8.76
CA SER A 100 9.27 5.18 9.27
C SER A 100 9.48 4.17 8.12
N PRO A 101 10.23 3.07 8.32
CA PRO A 101 10.36 2.00 7.32
C PRO A 101 9.01 1.44 6.84
N ALA A 102 8.02 1.35 7.73
CA ALA A 102 6.67 0.93 7.38
C ALA A 102 5.99 1.91 6.42
N ASN A 103 6.14 3.22 6.67
CA ASN A 103 5.60 4.27 5.82
C ASN A 103 6.29 4.34 4.46
N VAL A 104 7.61 4.09 4.38
CA VAL A 104 8.31 3.96 3.09
C VAL A 104 7.71 2.82 2.26
N ARG A 105 7.48 1.65 2.88
CA ARG A 105 6.83 0.50 2.21
C ARG A 105 5.39 0.80 1.84
N PHE A 106 4.66 1.55 2.66
CA PHE A 106 3.30 2.01 2.36
C PHE A 106 3.27 2.92 1.13
N LEU A 107 4.14 3.92 1.07
CA LEU A 107 4.29 4.78 -0.10
C LEU A 107 4.61 3.95 -1.34
N ALA A 108 5.55 3.01 -1.24
CA ALA A 108 5.99 2.16 -2.35
C ALA A 108 4.84 1.36 -3.00
N ARG A 109 3.75 1.08 -2.30
CA ARG A 109 2.61 0.32 -2.86
C ARG A 109 1.72 1.14 -3.78
N HIS A 110 1.73 2.47 -3.69
CA HIS A 110 0.84 3.31 -4.48
C HIS A 110 1.27 3.37 -5.94
N TYR A 111 0.32 3.15 -6.86
CA TYR A 111 0.60 3.00 -8.30
C TYR A 111 1.19 4.25 -8.96
N TRP A 112 0.97 5.43 -8.37
CA TRP A 112 1.48 6.72 -8.85
C TRP A 112 2.92 7.01 -8.43
N ILE A 113 3.47 6.24 -7.49
CA ILE A 113 4.88 6.37 -7.11
C ILE A 113 5.73 5.77 -8.22
N LEU A 114 6.60 6.61 -8.77
CA LEU A 114 7.56 6.21 -9.78
C LEU A 114 8.82 5.67 -9.11
N ARG A 115 9.34 6.40 -8.11
CA ARG A 115 10.61 6.09 -7.46
C ARG A 115 10.66 6.63 -6.04
N LEU A 116 11.21 5.84 -5.13
CA LEU A 116 11.58 6.21 -3.77
C LEU A 116 13.09 6.11 -3.62
N ASP A 117 13.69 7.18 -3.11
CA ASP A 117 15.13 7.26 -2.94
C ASP A 117 15.50 7.92 -1.61
N LEU A 118 16.75 7.79 -1.16
CA LEU A 118 17.22 8.50 0.03
C LEU A 118 17.39 10.00 -0.24
N ALA A 119 16.94 10.83 0.70
CA ALA A 119 17.23 12.25 0.67
C ALA A 119 18.72 12.51 0.96
N PRO A 120 19.29 13.62 0.44
CA PRO A 120 20.64 14.05 0.81
C PRO A 120 20.75 14.24 2.33
N GLY A 121 21.84 13.76 2.92
CA GLY A 121 22.07 13.81 4.38
C GLY A 121 21.68 12.53 5.12
N ASP A 122 20.96 11.62 4.47
CA ASP A 122 20.57 10.30 5.00
C ASP A 122 21.40 9.15 4.40
N ASN A 123 22.64 9.45 4.01
CA ASN A 123 23.56 8.44 3.52
C ASN A 123 23.79 7.36 4.60
N PRO A 124 23.88 6.08 4.21
CA PRO A 124 24.28 5.02 5.14
C PRO A 124 25.68 5.26 5.72
#